data_AF-A0A060WXQ5-F1
#
_entry.id   AF-A0A060WXQ5-F1
#
_cell.length_a   1.000
_cell.length_b   1.000
_cell.length_c   1.000
_cell.angle_alpha   90.00
_cell.angle_beta   90.00
_cell.angle_gamma   90.00
#
_symmetry.space_group_name_H-M   'P 1'
#
loop_
_entity.id
_entity.type
_entity.pdbx_description
1 polymer ?
#
loop_
_entity_poly.entity_id
_entity_poly.type
_entity_poly.pdbx_seq_one_letter_code
_entity_poly.pdbx_strand_id
1 'polypeptide(L)'
;MCTFCVLGASQLWRYPKQMTYQEALTCRISDHLLECQYLLLCLYKADEDNIFVTDPCINVRNYTSVIKTPMWLGRVVEKLQQNLYKTMQHFVSDVMFIFTNCATFNRDNAEFREMGERLKDLFEREFKSTFSIQLQHPAASNSQ
;
A
#
# COMPACT_ATOMS: atom_id res chain seq x y z
N MET A 1 14.66 10.94 -16.97
CA MET A 1 13.25 10.84 -16.54
C MET A 1 12.90 9.36 -16.48
N CYS A 2 12.56 8.79 -15.32
CA CYS A 2 12.19 7.37 -15.23
C CYS A 2 10.84 7.16 -15.93
N THR A 3 10.66 6.03 -16.62
CA THR A 3 9.39 5.65 -17.27
C THR A 3 8.22 5.86 -16.29
N PHE A 4 8.34 5.40 -15.05
CA PHE A 4 7.31 5.58 -14.04
C PHE A 4 6.99 7.05 -13.69
N CYS A 5 7.98 7.97 -13.75
CA CYS A 5 7.74 9.40 -13.51
C CYS A 5 7.03 10.08 -14.69
N VAL A 6 7.32 9.66 -15.92
CA VAL A 6 6.58 10.11 -17.12
C VAL A 6 5.14 9.59 -17.09
N LEU A 7 4.96 8.38 -16.59
CA LEU A 7 3.70 7.67 -16.55
C LEU A 7 2.74 8.17 -15.47
N GLY A 8 3.26 8.56 -14.30
CA GLY A 8 2.45 9.23 -13.26
C GLY A 8 1.92 10.60 -13.71
N ALA A 9 2.66 11.29 -14.59
CA ALA A 9 2.25 12.59 -15.12
C ALA A 9 1.17 12.49 -16.23
N SER A 10 1.04 11.34 -16.89
CA SER A 10 0.22 11.19 -18.10
C SER A 10 -1.11 10.47 -17.90
N GLN A 11 -1.39 9.91 -16.71
CA GLN A 11 -2.60 9.13 -16.39
C GLN A 11 -2.84 7.89 -17.29
N LEU A 12 -1.88 7.52 -18.15
CA LEU A 12 -2.04 6.45 -19.15
C LEU A 12 -2.18 5.03 -18.56
N TRP A 13 -1.97 4.83 -17.26
CA TRP A 13 -2.12 3.53 -16.56
C TRP A 13 -3.45 3.34 -15.86
N ARG A 14 -4.35 4.32 -15.88
CA ARG A 14 -5.65 4.11 -15.24
C ARG A 14 -6.35 2.97 -15.92
N TYR A 15 -6.70 1.95 -15.14
CA TYR A 15 -7.41 0.82 -15.67
C TYR A 15 -8.71 1.34 -16.30
N PRO A 16 -8.93 1.13 -17.61
CA PRO A 16 -9.97 1.84 -18.34
C PRO A 16 -11.37 1.39 -17.95
N LYS A 17 -11.49 0.21 -17.34
CA LYS A 17 -12.74 -0.32 -16.83
C LYS A 17 -12.91 0.11 -15.38
N GLN A 18 -14.05 0.69 -15.09
CA GLN A 18 -14.46 0.94 -13.71
C GLN A 18 -14.63 -0.39 -12.96
N MET A 19 -14.09 -0.46 -11.74
CA MET A 19 -14.20 -1.64 -10.88
C MET A 19 -14.70 -1.27 -9.50
N THR A 20 -15.35 -2.20 -8.82
CA THR A 20 -15.55 -2.14 -7.38
C THR A 20 -14.26 -2.52 -6.65
N TYR A 21 -14.16 -2.14 -5.37
CA TYR A 21 -13.01 -2.53 -4.55
C TYR A 21 -12.87 -4.06 -4.47
N GLN A 22 -13.98 -4.78 -4.32
CA GLN A 22 -13.96 -6.24 -4.22
C GLN A 22 -13.49 -6.90 -5.52
N GLU A 23 -13.88 -6.40 -6.69
CA GLU A 23 -13.41 -6.91 -7.97
C GLU A 23 -11.90 -6.64 -8.15
N ALA A 24 -11.42 -5.46 -7.76
CA ALA A 24 -9.99 -5.16 -7.84
C ALA A 24 -9.16 -6.11 -6.97
N LEU A 25 -9.66 -6.52 -5.79
CA LEU A 25 -8.99 -7.49 -4.92
C LEU A 25 -8.89 -8.91 -5.52
N THR A 26 -9.82 -9.30 -6.40
CA THR A 26 -9.81 -10.63 -7.03
C THR A 26 -8.92 -10.73 -8.27
N CYS A 27 -8.47 -9.60 -8.81
CA CYS A 27 -7.55 -9.54 -9.94
C CYS A 27 -6.27 -10.36 -9.68
N ARG A 28 -5.76 -11.01 -10.73
CA ARG A 28 -4.50 -11.75 -10.67
C ARG A 28 -3.34 -10.77 -10.73
N ILE A 29 -2.30 -11.04 -9.95
CA ILE A 29 -1.10 -10.20 -9.94
C ILE A 29 -0.39 -10.24 -11.30
N SER A 30 -0.38 -11.39 -11.99
CA SER A 30 0.24 -11.56 -13.31
C SER A 30 -0.26 -10.54 -14.34
N ASP A 31 -1.53 -10.16 -14.22
CA ASP A 31 -2.21 -9.29 -15.18
C ASP A 31 -2.07 -7.80 -14.78
N HIS A 32 -1.59 -7.53 -13.56
CA HIS A 32 -1.53 -6.20 -12.93
C HIS A 32 -0.19 -5.91 -12.22
N LEU A 33 0.91 -6.46 -12.75
CA LEU A 33 2.25 -6.27 -12.17
C LEU A 33 2.68 -4.80 -12.16
N LEU A 34 2.31 -4.04 -13.20
CA LEU A 34 2.74 -2.65 -13.38
C LEU A 34 2.02 -1.73 -12.39
N GLU A 35 0.76 -2.01 -12.10
CA GLU A 35 -0.03 -1.37 -11.06
C GLU A 35 0.57 -1.64 -9.68
N CYS A 36 0.97 -2.89 -9.38
CA CYS A 36 1.65 -3.21 -8.13
C CYS A 36 2.98 -2.46 -7.98
N GLN A 37 3.78 -2.39 -9.05
CA GLN A 37 5.05 -1.66 -9.07
C GLN A 37 4.85 -0.16 -8.91
N TYR A 38 3.83 0.42 -9.55
CA TYR A 38 3.46 1.82 -9.39
C TYR A 38 3.07 2.14 -7.94
N LEU A 39 2.20 1.33 -7.33
CA LEU A 39 1.76 1.53 -5.95
C LEU A 39 2.93 1.45 -4.95
N LEU A 40 3.84 0.49 -5.14
CA LEU A 40 5.07 0.41 -4.35
C LEU A 40 5.94 1.64 -4.55
N LEU A 41 6.13 2.09 -5.79
CA LEU A 41 6.92 3.29 -6.06
C LEU A 41 6.35 4.54 -5.37
N CYS A 42 5.02 4.70 -5.35
CA CYS A 42 4.37 5.79 -4.61
C CYS A 42 4.73 5.77 -3.12
N LEU A 43 4.73 4.59 -2.51
CA LEU A 43 5.10 4.41 -1.10
C LEU A 43 6.58 4.68 -0.85
N TYR A 44 7.48 4.12 -1.67
CA TYR A 44 8.92 4.37 -1.57
C TYR A 44 9.27 5.85 -1.69
N LYS A 45 8.59 6.57 -2.60
CA LYS A 45 8.81 8.00 -2.78
C LYS A 45 8.34 8.82 -1.56
N ALA A 46 7.28 8.38 -0.90
CA ALA A 46 6.72 9.08 0.25
C ALA A 46 7.41 8.73 1.58
N ASP A 47 8.09 7.59 1.65
CA ASP A 47 8.94 7.17 2.77
C ASP A 47 10.38 7.70 2.61
N GLU A 48 10.53 9.03 2.68
CA GLU A 48 11.80 9.73 2.41
C GLU A 48 12.98 9.23 3.27
N ASP A 49 12.68 8.88 4.53
CA ASP A 49 13.66 8.41 5.51
C ASP A 49 13.84 6.87 5.50
N ASN A 50 13.18 6.15 4.59
CA ASN A 50 13.22 4.68 4.46
C ASN A 50 12.84 3.92 5.76
N ILE A 51 11.91 4.47 6.53
CA ILE A 51 11.47 3.89 7.81
C ILE A 51 10.68 2.61 7.58
N PHE A 52 9.84 2.57 6.55
CA PHE A 52 8.98 1.44 6.20
C PHE A 52 9.59 0.56 5.11
N VAL A 53 10.68 1.01 4.47
CA VAL A 53 11.44 0.26 3.45
C VAL A 53 12.37 -0.80 4.02
N THR A 54 12.90 -0.59 5.23
CA THR A 54 13.91 -1.49 5.82
C THR A 54 13.30 -2.52 6.78
N ASP A 55 14.03 -3.63 7.04
CA ASP A 55 13.57 -4.65 7.99
C ASP A 55 13.59 -4.11 9.43
N PRO A 56 12.43 -3.91 10.07
CA PRO A 56 12.37 -3.38 11.42
C PRO A 56 12.94 -4.36 12.46
N CYS A 57 13.06 -5.65 12.16
CA CYS A 57 13.64 -6.63 13.09
C CYS A 57 15.14 -6.42 13.29
N ILE A 58 15.81 -5.78 12.33
CA ILE A 58 17.23 -5.45 12.39
C ILE A 58 17.42 -4.05 12.99
N ASN A 59 16.55 -3.11 12.63
CA ASN A 59 16.76 -1.69 12.92
C ASN A 59 16.05 -1.20 14.19
N VAL A 60 15.06 -1.94 14.69
CA VAL A 60 14.22 -1.51 15.83
C VAL A 60 14.36 -2.48 17.00
N ARG A 61 14.81 -1.95 18.15
CA ARG A 61 14.98 -2.73 19.38
C ARG A 61 13.64 -3.31 19.84
N ASN A 62 13.65 -4.60 20.21
CA ASN A 62 12.49 -5.33 20.74
C ASN A 62 11.28 -5.42 19.79
N TYR A 63 11.47 -5.19 18.49
CA TYR A 63 10.36 -5.20 17.53
C TYR A 63 9.59 -6.53 17.53
N THR A 64 10.30 -7.65 17.44
CA THR A 64 9.72 -9.01 17.42
C THR A 64 9.13 -9.45 18.76
N SER A 65 9.46 -8.77 19.85
CA SER A 65 8.82 -8.99 21.15
C SER A 65 7.36 -8.55 21.12
N VAL A 66 7.07 -7.47 20.39
CA VAL A 66 5.73 -6.87 20.25
C VAL A 66 5.01 -7.40 19.00
N ILE A 67 5.66 -7.30 17.83
CA ILE A 67 5.10 -7.65 16.53
C ILE A 67 5.43 -9.10 16.17
N LYS A 68 4.39 -9.92 15.96
CA LYS A 68 4.54 -11.36 15.72
C LYS A 68 4.81 -11.73 14.27
N THR A 69 4.30 -10.92 13.35
CA THR A 69 4.50 -11.13 11.92
C THR A 69 5.02 -9.83 11.31
N PRO A 70 6.35 -9.65 11.23
CA PRO A 70 6.94 -8.48 10.61
C PRO A 70 6.58 -8.39 9.12
N MET A 71 6.37 -7.17 8.64
CA MET A 71 6.22 -6.85 7.22
C MET A 71 6.74 -5.43 6.98
N TRP A 72 7.36 -5.20 5.84
CA TRP A 72 7.93 -3.92 5.41
C TRP A 72 7.98 -3.86 3.88
N LEU A 73 8.16 -2.68 3.29
CA LEU A 73 8.03 -2.49 1.84
C LEU A 73 9.08 -3.29 1.05
N GLY A 74 10.31 -3.40 1.57
CA GLY A 74 11.34 -4.28 1.00
C GLY A 74 10.87 -5.73 0.90
N ARG A 75 10.22 -6.26 1.94
CA ARG A 75 9.67 -7.62 1.93
C ARG A 75 8.53 -7.78 0.91
N VAL A 76 7.66 -6.79 0.79
CA VAL A 76 6.57 -6.82 -0.20
C VAL A 76 7.14 -6.83 -1.62
N VAL A 77 8.19 -6.05 -1.89
CA VAL A 77 8.92 -6.08 -3.19
C VAL A 77 9.48 -7.48 -3.47
N GLU A 78 10.18 -8.08 -2.51
CA GLU A 78 10.73 -9.44 -2.64
C GLU A 78 9.63 -10.46 -2.95
N LYS A 79 8.53 -10.44 -2.19
CA LYS A 79 7.40 -11.36 -2.37
C LYS A 79 6.73 -11.18 -3.74
N LEU A 80 6.62 -9.95 -4.23
CA LEU A 80 6.10 -9.65 -5.56
C LEU A 80 7.04 -10.21 -6.65
N GLN A 81 8.35 -9.98 -6.55
CA GLN A 81 9.35 -10.46 -7.51
C GLN A 81 9.44 -12.00 -7.54
N GLN A 82 9.23 -12.64 -6.41
CA GLN A 82 9.20 -14.10 -6.27
C GLN A 82 7.85 -14.73 -6.68
N ASN A 83 6.91 -13.92 -7.21
CA ASN A 83 5.56 -14.36 -7.60
C ASN A 83 4.78 -15.04 -6.46
N LEU A 84 5.00 -14.60 -5.21
CA LEU A 84 4.33 -15.19 -4.03
C LEU A 84 2.90 -14.67 -3.83
N TYR A 85 2.52 -13.61 -4.55
CA TYR A 85 1.16 -13.10 -4.56
C TYR A 85 0.39 -13.62 -5.78
N LYS A 86 -0.71 -14.34 -5.53
CA LYS A 86 -1.60 -14.82 -6.62
C LYS A 86 -2.62 -13.76 -7.05
N THR A 87 -3.11 -12.98 -6.10
CA THR A 87 -4.20 -12.02 -6.28
C THR A 87 -3.86 -10.69 -5.62
N MET A 88 -4.48 -9.61 -6.10
CA MET A 88 -4.34 -8.27 -5.51
C MET A 88 -4.67 -8.27 -4.02
N GLN A 89 -5.63 -9.08 -3.57
CA GLN A 89 -5.94 -9.24 -2.15
C GLN A 89 -4.71 -9.58 -1.31
N HIS A 90 -3.90 -10.55 -1.73
CA HIS A 90 -2.72 -10.94 -0.94
C HIS A 90 -1.66 -9.82 -0.88
N PHE A 91 -1.47 -9.09 -1.99
CA PHE A 91 -0.57 -7.94 -2.05
C PHE A 91 -1.06 -6.80 -1.16
N VAL A 92 -2.32 -6.39 -1.30
CA VAL A 92 -2.96 -5.34 -0.50
C VAL A 92 -2.93 -5.69 0.98
N SER A 93 -3.22 -6.94 1.34
CA SER A 93 -3.18 -7.39 2.74
C SER A 93 -1.80 -7.19 3.36
N ASP A 94 -0.72 -7.57 2.68
CA ASP A 94 0.64 -7.38 3.22
C ASP A 94 1.02 -5.91 3.33
N VAL A 95 0.66 -5.07 2.34
CA VAL A 95 0.91 -3.61 2.42
C VAL A 95 0.16 -2.99 3.60
N MET A 96 -1.13 -3.29 3.76
CA MET A 96 -1.93 -2.78 4.89
C MET A 96 -1.44 -3.29 6.25
N PHE A 97 -0.83 -4.47 6.26
CA PHE A 97 -0.29 -5.06 7.47
C PHE A 97 0.97 -4.34 7.97
N ILE A 98 1.74 -3.69 7.09
CA ILE A 98 2.82 -2.77 7.49
C ILE A 98 2.28 -1.67 8.40
N PHE A 99 1.17 -1.03 8.01
CA PHE A 99 0.57 0.07 8.76
C PHE A 99 -0.10 -0.41 10.05
N THR A 100 -0.73 -1.59 10.02
CA THR A 100 -1.26 -2.25 11.23
C THR A 100 -0.16 -2.52 12.26
N ASN A 101 0.99 -3.03 11.80
CA ASN A 101 2.15 -3.26 12.66
C ASN A 101 2.72 -1.95 13.20
N CYS A 102 2.79 -0.89 12.39
CA CYS A 102 3.21 0.43 12.83
C CYS A 102 2.32 0.96 13.96
N ALA A 103 0.99 0.94 13.78
CA ALA A 103 0.05 1.38 14.80
C ALA A 103 0.15 0.54 16.09
N THR A 104 0.42 -0.76 15.95
CA THR A 104 0.55 -1.69 17.09
C THR A 104 1.85 -1.49 17.87
N PHE A 105 2.97 -1.27 17.18
CA PHE A 105 4.27 -1.07 17.81
C PHE A 105 4.37 0.33 18.45
N ASN A 106 3.86 1.35 17.74
CA ASN A 106 4.02 2.76 18.11
C ASN A 106 2.82 3.31 18.91
N ARG A 107 2.16 2.50 19.76
CA ARG A 107 0.95 2.93 20.50
C ARG A 107 1.14 4.24 21.29
N ASP A 108 2.31 4.41 21.89
CA ASP A 108 2.67 5.57 22.70
C ASP A 108 3.49 6.62 21.93
N ASN A 109 3.66 6.45 20.62
CA ASN A 109 4.40 7.37 19.76
C ASN A 109 3.48 7.89 18.64
N ALA A 110 2.92 9.08 18.85
CA ALA A 110 1.97 9.68 17.92
C ALA A 110 2.60 10.02 16.56
N GLU A 111 3.85 10.46 16.54
CA GLU A 111 4.57 10.86 15.32
C GLU A 111 4.69 9.69 14.34
N PHE A 112 5.21 8.54 14.78
CA PHE A 112 5.35 7.37 13.91
C PHE A 112 3.98 6.80 13.47
N ARG A 113 2.95 6.89 14.32
CA ARG A 113 1.59 6.48 13.92
C ARG A 113 1.05 7.39 12.82
N GLU A 114 1.24 8.69 12.93
CA GLU A 114 0.81 9.65 11.90
C GLU A 114 1.54 9.43 10.57
N MET A 115 2.84 9.11 10.62
CA MET A 115 3.60 8.72 9.41
C MET A 115 3.02 7.46 8.76
N GLY A 116 2.68 6.44 9.57
CA GLY A 116 2.04 5.21 9.09
C GLY A 116 0.68 5.46 8.45
N GLU A 117 -0.18 6.26 9.09
CA GLU A 117 -1.50 6.61 8.55
C GLU A 117 -1.40 7.42 7.25
N ARG A 118 -0.45 8.36 7.15
CA ARG A 118 -0.21 9.10 5.90
C ARG A 118 0.12 8.18 4.72
N LEU A 119 0.99 7.19 4.93
CA LEU A 119 1.33 6.22 3.88
C LEU A 119 0.16 5.28 3.56
N LYS A 120 -0.63 4.90 4.56
CA LYS A 120 -1.86 4.13 4.38
C LYS A 120 -2.86 4.88 3.49
N ASP A 121 -3.14 6.14 3.81
CA ASP A 121 -4.08 6.98 3.05
C ASP A 121 -3.60 7.23 1.62
N LEU A 122 -2.29 7.44 1.44
CA LEU A 122 -1.66 7.49 0.13
C LEU A 122 -1.91 6.20 -0.66
N PHE A 123 -1.61 5.04 -0.08
CA PHE A 123 -1.81 3.76 -0.75
C PHE A 123 -3.26 3.53 -1.15
N GLU A 124 -4.21 3.76 -0.24
CA GLU A 124 -5.63 3.58 -0.51
C GLU A 124 -6.13 4.50 -1.63
N ARG A 125 -5.67 5.76 -1.64
CA ARG A 125 -6.01 6.72 -2.70
C ARG A 125 -5.45 6.27 -4.05
N GLU A 126 -4.17 5.91 -4.10
CA GLU A 126 -3.53 5.48 -5.35
C GLU A 126 -4.11 4.15 -5.84
N PHE A 127 -4.46 3.23 -4.95
CA PHE A 127 -5.12 1.96 -5.31
C PHE A 127 -6.48 2.23 -5.96
N LYS A 128 -7.32 3.06 -5.34
CA LYS A 128 -8.62 3.46 -5.91
C LYS A 128 -8.47 4.16 -7.26
N SER A 129 -7.51 5.07 -7.38
CA SER A 129 -7.20 5.78 -8.63
C SER A 129 -6.73 4.83 -9.74
N THR A 130 -5.86 3.87 -9.40
CA THR A 130 -5.28 2.91 -10.35
C THR A 130 -6.34 2.00 -10.97
N PHE A 131 -7.27 1.51 -10.15
CA PHE A 131 -8.35 0.61 -10.58
C PHE A 131 -9.66 1.32 -10.91
N SER A 132 -9.65 2.65 -11.03
CA SER A 132 -10.84 3.47 -11.32
C SER A 132 -12.03 3.15 -10.39
N ILE A 133 -11.75 2.92 -9.11
CA ILE A 133 -12.77 2.57 -8.10
C ILE A 133 -13.48 3.86 -7.69
N GLN A 134 -14.81 3.90 -7.86
CA GLN A 134 -15.60 5.02 -7.37
C GLN A 134 -15.43 5.17 -5.86
N LEU A 135 -15.05 6.38 -5.44
CA LEU A 135 -15.25 6.79 -4.07
C LEU A 135 -16.76 6.82 -3.85
N GLN A 136 -17.27 5.95 -2.98
CA GLN A 136 -18.63 6.13 -2.49
C GLN A 136 -18.65 7.52 -1.84
N HIS A 137 -19.34 8.47 -2.48
CA HIS A 137 -19.75 9.68 -1.79
C HIS A 137 -20.55 9.20 -0.56
N PRO A 138 -20.26 9.69 0.66
CA PRO A 138 -21.19 9.51 1.74
C PRO A 138 -22.53 10.06 1.24
N ALA A 139 -23.54 9.19 1.12
CA ALA A 139 -24.89 9.68 0.97
C ALA A 139 -25.11 10.65 2.12
N ALA A 140 -25.44 11.92 1.80
CA ALA A 140 -25.87 12.86 2.81
C ALA A 140 -26.90 12.14 3.66
N SER A 141 -26.57 11.95 4.94
CA SER A 141 -27.48 11.42 5.94
C SER A 141 -28.71 12.32 5.93
N ASN A 142 -29.79 11.84 5.33
CA ASN A 142 -31.10 12.44 5.49
C ASN A 142 -31.47 12.25 6.95
N SER A 143 -31.24 13.28 7.74
CA SER A 143 -31.89 13.49 9.02
C SER A 143 -33.38 13.71 8.75
N GLN A 144 -34.17 12.68 9.01
CA GLN A 144 -35.56 12.83 9.45
C GLN A 144 -35.60 12.58 10.96
#